data_AF-A0A7W3ZP36-F1
#
_entry.id   AF-A0A7W3ZP36-F1
#
_cell.length_a   1.000
_cell.length_b   1.000
_cell.length_c   1.000
_cell.angle_alpha   90.00
_cell.angle_beta   90.00
_cell.angle_gamma   90.00
#
_symmetry.space_group_name_H-M   'P 1'
#
loop_
_entity.id
_entity.type
_entity.pdbx_description
1 polymer ?
#
loop_
_entity_poly.entity_id
_entity_poly.type
_entity_poly.pdbx_seq_one_letter_code
_entity_poly.pdbx_strand_id
1 'polypeptide(L)'
;PTYQPATAATAVTAVAEAPAGSVVVECVQQDGRLRVHVVSEGYDRSWNVQFPRAIREPGARYVVDALHPAAGGFYRVRGDIRRLR
;
A
#
# COMPACT_ATOMS: atom_id res chain seq x y z
N PRO A 1 -11.13 -31.85 22.17
CA PRO A 1 -11.22 -30.74 21.19
C PRO A 1 -10.19 -29.65 21.49
N THR A 2 -8.98 -29.81 20.95
CA THR A 2 -7.90 -28.84 21.07
C THR A 2 -8.06 -27.77 20.01
N TYR A 3 -8.35 -26.54 20.42
CA TYR A 3 -8.31 -25.35 19.57
C TYR A 3 -7.21 -24.44 20.08
N GLN A 4 -6.26 -24.08 19.19
CA GLN A 4 -5.50 -22.81 19.09
C GLN A 4 -4.17 -23.05 18.33
N PRO A 5 -3.57 -22.06 17.63
CA PRO A 5 -4.12 -20.88 16.94
C PRO A 5 -3.78 -20.91 15.43
N ALA A 6 -4.48 -20.14 14.61
CA ALA A 6 -3.89 -19.64 13.38
C ALA A 6 -4.19 -18.15 13.25
N THR A 7 -3.34 -17.35 13.90
CA THR A 7 -3.04 -15.98 13.50
C THR A 7 -2.48 -16.04 12.07
N ALA A 8 -3.36 -16.04 11.08
CA ALA A 8 -2.94 -15.78 9.71
C ALA A 8 -2.59 -14.30 9.61
N ALA A 9 -1.31 -13.99 9.81
CA ALA A 9 -0.76 -12.72 9.36
C ALA A 9 -1.17 -12.54 7.91
N THR A 10 -1.86 -11.44 7.61
CA THR A 10 -2.30 -11.07 6.27
C THR A 10 -1.08 -11.01 5.36
N ALA A 11 -0.76 -12.12 4.71
CA ALA A 11 0.37 -12.23 3.80
C ALA A 11 0.01 -11.42 2.56
N VAL A 12 0.46 -10.17 2.52
CA VAL A 12 0.44 -9.36 1.30
C VAL A 12 1.11 -10.16 0.20
N THR A 13 0.34 -10.55 -0.82
CA THR A 13 0.85 -11.32 -1.96
C THR A 13 1.94 -10.51 -2.65
N ALA A 14 3.13 -11.08 -2.79
CA ALA A 14 4.21 -10.43 -3.52
C ALA A 14 4.01 -10.64 -5.03
N VAL A 15 4.04 -9.56 -5.82
CA VAL A 15 3.88 -9.62 -7.29
C VAL A 15 5.13 -9.01 -7.93
N ALA A 16 5.60 -9.61 -9.03
CA ALA A 16 6.78 -9.16 -9.75
C ALA A 16 6.48 -7.96 -10.68
N GLU A 17 5.22 -7.79 -11.11
CA GLU A 17 4.82 -6.74 -12.04
C GLU A 17 3.46 -6.15 -11.62
N ALA A 18 3.29 -4.84 -11.77
CA ALA A 18 2.01 -4.20 -11.51
C ALA A 18 1.02 -4.59 -12.62
N PRO A 19 -0.13 -5.22 -12.31
CA PRO A 19 -1.14 -5.52 -13.32
C PRO A 19 -1.60 -4.26 -14.04
N ALA A 20 -1.97 -4.40 -15.32
CA ALA A 20 -2.50 -3.28 -16.10
C ALA A 20 -3.73 -2.67 -15.40
N GLY A 21 -3.66 -1.37 -15.11
CA GLY A 21 -4.71 -0.63 -14.39
C GLY A 21 -4.54 -0.57 -12.86
N SER A 22 -3.53 -1.23 -12.29
CA SER A 22 -3.20 -1.11 -10.87
C SER A 22 -2.35 0.13 -10.57
N VAL A 23 -2.40 0.58 -9.31
CA VAL A 23 -1.67 1.76 -8.86
C VAL A 23 -0.51 1.34 -7.95
N VAL A 24 0.69 1.81 -8.27
CA VAL A 24 1.88 1.55 -7.46
C VAL A 24 2.08 2.69 -6.46
N VAL A 25 2.29 2.31 -5.20
CA VAL A 25 2.60 3.21 -4.09
C VAL A 25 3.93 2.82 -3.46
N GLU A 26 4.67 3.79 -2.95
CA GLU A 26 5.96 3.59 -2.29
C GLU A 26 5.91 4.10 -0.86
N CYS A 27 6.44 3.32 0.06
CA CYS A 27 6.64 3.72 1.43
C CYS A 27 7.96 4.47 1.55
N VAL A 28 7.91 5.80 1.61
CA VAL A 28 9.10 6.64 1.81
C VAL A 28 9.22 7.06 3.26
N GLN A 29 10.44 7.15 3.76
CA GLN A 29 10.71 7.74 5.05
C GLN A 29 10.99 9.24 4.86
N GLN A 30 10.11 10.08 5.40
CA GLN A 30 10.24 11.53 5.33
C GLN A 30 10.23 12.09 6.75
N ASP A 31 11.24 12.86 7.13
CA ASP A 31 11.36 13.46 8.47
C ASP A 31 11.25 12.44 9.62
N GLY A 32 11.83 11.25 9.43
CA GLY A 32 11.74 10.14 10.40
C GLY A 32 10.37 9.46 10.49
N ARG A 33 9.40 9.83 9.63
CA ARG A 33 8.07 9.23 9.57
C ARG A 33 7.87 8.43 8.29
N LEU A 34 7.31 7.23 8.40
CA LEU A 34 6.90 6.42 7.26
C LEU A 34 5.64 7.00 6.60
N ARG A 35 5.82 7.56 5.41
CA ARG A 35 4.75 8.05 4.54
C ARG A 35 4.58 7.14 3.34
N VAL A 36 3.40 7.16 2.76
CA VAL A 36 3.08 6.36 1.58
C VAL A 36 2.63 7.32 0.50
N HIS A 37 3.37 7.36 -0.60
CA HIS A 37 3.07 8.21 -1.75
C HIS A 37 2.81 7.35 -2.98
N VAL A 38 2.02 7.88 -3.90
CA VAL A 38 1.78 7.24 -5.18
C VAL A 38 2.99 7.47 -6.08
N VAL A 39 3.48 6.42 -6.72
CA VAL A 39 4.55 6.52 -7.72
C VAL A 39 4.04 6.33 -9.14
N SER A 40 2.82 5.80 -9.29
CA SER A 40 2.11 5.72 -10.56
C SER A 40 1.84 7.09 -11.18
N GLU A 41 1.84 7.16 -12.51
CA GLU A 41 1.57 8.38 -13.27
C GLU A 41 0.08 8.76 -13.21
N GLY A 42 -0.22 10.06 -13.32
CA GLY A 42 -1.59 10.58 -13.24
C GLY A 42 -2.14 10.78 -11.82
N TYR A 43 -1.35 10.47 -10.78
CA TYR A 43 -1.70 10.71 -9.37
C TYR A 43 -0.77 11.76 -8.74
N ASP A 44 -1.29 12.48 -7.74
CA ASP A 44 -0.52 13.46 -6.98
C ASP A 44 0.41 12.77 -5.97
N ARG A 45 1.72 12.85 -6.20
CA ARG A 45 2.74 12.26 -5.31
C ARG A 45 2.84 12.96 -3.97
N SER A 46 2.32 14.18 -3.83
CA SER A 46 2.37 14.95 -2.58
C SER A 46 1.32 14.45 -1.57
N TRP A 47 0.29 13.76 -2.06
CA TRP A 47 -0.80 13.27 -1.22
C TRP A 47 -0.38 12.00 -0.48
N ASN A 48 -0.87 11.87 0.74
CA ASN A 48 -0.64 10.67 1.55
C ASN A 48 -1.67 9.60 1.20
N VAL A 49 -1.26 8.35 1.20
CA VAL A 49 -2.17 7.20 1.03
C VAL A 49 -2.51 6.60 2.40
N GLN A 50 -3.80 6.39 2.66
CA GLN A 50 -4.29 5.69 3.84
C GLN A 50 -3.95 4.20 3.72
N PHE A 51 -2.77 3.84 4.20
CA PHE A 51 -2.23 2.49 4.16
C PHE A 51 -2.10 1.88 5.56
N PRO A 52 -2.34 0.57 5.79
CA PRO A 52 -2.19 -0.02 7.12
C PRO A 52 -0.73 0.00 7.57
N ARG A 53 -0.44 0.54 8.76
CA ARG A 53 0.94 0.62 9.30
C ARG A 53 1.62 -0.75 9.50
N ALA A 54 0.83 -1.81 9.68
CA ALA A 54 1.32 -3.16 9.95
C ALA A 54 2.11 -3.76 8.77
N ILE A 55 1.87 -3.27 7.56
CA ILE A 55 2.52 -3.73 6.33
C ILE A 55 3.41 -2.65 5.71
N ARG A 56 3.60 -1.49 6.36
CA ARG A 56 4.47 -0.43 5.80
C ARG A 56 5.92 -0.78 6.08
N GLU A 57 6.71 -0.94 5.02
CA GLU A 57 8.15 -1.16 5.10
C GLU A 57 8.89 0.00 4.40
N PRO A 58 9.92 0.60 5.02
CA PRO A 58 10.70 1.68 4.39
C PRO A 58 11.33 1.21 3.07
N GLY A 59 11.13 1.98 1.99
CA GLY A 59 11.64 1.68 0.66
C GLY A 59 10.90 0.55 -0.07
N ALA A 60 9.90 -0.07 0.57
CA ALA A 60 9.08 -1.07 -0.09
C ALA A 60 8.00 -0.42 -0.97
N ARG A 61 7.76 -1.06 -2.10
CA ARG A 61 6.70 -0.70 -3.04
C ARG A 61 5.54 -1.66 -2.91
N TYR A 62 4.34 -1.13 -3.07
CA TYR A 62 3.10 -1.89 -3.01
C TYR A 62 2.27 -1.55 -4.24
N VAL A 63 1.57 -2.56 -4.75
CA VAL A 63 0.59 -2.43 -5.80
C VAL A 63 -0.78 -2.53 -5.16
N VAL A 64 -1.65 -1.60 -5.49
CA VAL A 64 -3.04 -1.61 -5.09
C VAL A 64 -3.93 -1.61 -6.32
N ASP A 65 -5.12 -2.17 -6.18
CA ASP A 65 -6.06 -2.25 -7.30
C ASP A 65 -6.51 -0.85 -7.75
N ALA A 66 -6.97 -0.01 -6.82
CA ALA A 66 -7.36 1.36 -7.10
C ALA A 66 -7.09 2.31 -5.93
N LEU A 67 -6.87 3.58 -6.26
CA LEU A 67 -6.82 4.68 -5.30
C LEU A 67 -8.02 5.61 -5.49
N HIS A 68 -8.73 5.87 -4.40
CA HIS A 68 -9.79 6.87 -4.39
C HIS A 68 -9.32 8.15 -3.70
N PRO A 69 -9.41 9.31 -4.35
CA PRO A 69 -9.18 10.59 -3.70
C PRO A 69 -10.29 10.84 -2.67
N ALA A 70 -9.90 11.22 -1.45
CA ALA A 70 -10.82 11.62 -0.41
C ALA A 70 -10.80 13.14 -0.22
N ALA A 71 -11.94 13.70 0.20
CA ALA A 71 -12.02 15.10 0.61
C ALA A 71 -11.08 15.31 1.81
N GLY A 72 -9.99 16.07 1.59
CA GLY A 72 -8.93 16.26 2.57
C GLY A 72 -7.50 16.05 2.05
N GLY A 73 -7.30 15.77 0.76
CA GLY A 73 -5.96 15.70 0.16
C GLY A 73 -5.19 14.42 0.49
N PHE A 74 -5.91 13.30 0.56
CA PHE A 74 -5.31 11.97 0.74
C PHE A 74 -6.03 10.93 -0.13
N TYR A 75 -5.32 9.86 -0.45
CA TYR A 75 -5.89 8.72 -1.16
C TYR A 75 -6.28 7.61 -0.20
N ARG A 76 -7.31 6.86 -0.56
CA ARG A 76 -7.72 5.64 0.13
C ARG A 76 -7.57 4.47 -0.82
N VAL A 77 -6.95 3.41 -0.34
CA VAL A 77 -6.80 2.18 -1.09
C VAL A 77 -8.15 1.47 -1.21
N ARG A 78 -8.47 1.00 -2.40
CA ARG A 78 -9.57 0.08 -2.69
C ARG A 78 -9.03 -1.19 -3.31
N GLY A 79 -9.66 -2.32 -2.99
CA GLY A 79 -9.27 -3.65 -3.45
C GLY A 79 -8.11 -4.23 -2.66
N ASP A 80 -7.37 -5.13 -3.32
CA ASP A 80 -6.26 -5.85 -2.71
C ASP A 80 -4.97 -5.02 -2.66
N ILE A 81 -4.18 -5.30 -1.63
CA ILE A 81 -2.85 -4.73 -1.44
C ILE A 81 -1.84 -5.85 -1.64
N ARG A 82 -0.91 -5.62 -2.56
CA ARG A 82 0.11 -6.58 -2.95
C ARG A 82 1.48 -5.93 -2.81
N ARG A 83 2.49 -6.63 -2.30
CA ARG A 83 3.85 -6.08 -2.23
C ARG A 83 4.52 -6.25 -3.58
N LEU A 84 5.16 -5.21 -4.10
CA LEU A 84 6.00 -5.32 -5.30
C LEU A 84 7.39 -5.78 -4.85
N ARG A 85 7.92 -6.84 -5.46
CA ARG A 85 9.24 -7.42 -5.14
C ARG A 85 10.30 -7.02 -6.17
#